data_AF-A0A402CY50-F1
#
_entry.id   AF-A0A402CY50-F1
#
_cell.length_a   1.000
_cell.length_b   1.000
_cell.length_c   1.000
_cell.angle_alpha   90.00
_cell.angle_beta   90.00
_cell.angle_gamma   90.00
#
_symmetry.space_group_name_H-M   'P 1'
#
loop_
_entity.id
_entity.type
_entity.pdbx_description
1 polymer ?
#
loop_
_entity_poly.entity_id
_entity_poly.type
_entity_poly.pdbx_seq_one_letter_code
_entity_poly.pdbx_strand_id
1 'polypeptide(L)' 'MRIKPYGRHWAVYDAGGDLVCLAVYRKGAREVVRRLSTRTGNPAASRRCKRRGPARRAEAVQAQPGKGRGDGVSH' A
#
# COMPACT_ATOMS: atom_id res chain seq x y z
N MET A 1 0.89 -22.41 -2.65
CA MET A 1 -0.07 -21.74 -1.74
C MET A 1 -1.17 -22.68 -1.31
N ARG A 2 -1.60 -22.61 -0.04
CA ARG A 2 -2.66 -23.45 0.56
C ARG A 2 -3.70 -22.55 1.23
N ILE A 3 -4.99 -22.89 1.11
CA ILE A 3 -6.08 -22.17 1.79
C ILE A 3 -6.57 -23.03 2.96
N LYS A 4 -6.66 -22.46 4.16
CA LYS A 4 -7.20 -23.10 5.38
C LYS A 4 -8.24 -22.21 6.07
N PRO A 5 -9.22 -22.78 6.80
CA PRO A 5 -10.05 -22.00 7.72
C PRO A 5 -9.20 -21.45 8.88
N TYR A 6 -9.52 -20.25 9.34
CA TYR A 6 -8.84 -19.56 10.44
C TYR A 6 -9.89 -18.80 11.28
N GLY A 7 -10.61 -19.54 12.13
CA GLY A 7 -11.76 -19.03 12.87
C GLY A 7 -12.86 -18.50 11.93
N ARG A 8 -13.19 -17.22 12.05
CA ARG A 8 -14.16 -16.51 11.18
C ARG A 8 -13.62 -16.13 9.79
N HIS A 9 -12.34 -16.43 9.50
CA HIS A 9 -11.65 -16.02 8.27
C HIS A 9 -11.07 -17.21 7.50
N TRP A 10 -10.58 -16.95 6.30
CA TRP A 10 -9.86 -17.87 5.44
C TRP A 10 -8.40 -17.41 5.31
N ALA A 11 -7.47 -18.23 5.75
CA ALA A 11 -6.04 -17.98 5.67
C ALA A 11 -5.44 -18.54 4.39
N VAL A 12 -4.59 -17.75 3.74
CA VAL A 12 -3.79 -18.14 2.58
C VAL A 12 -2.33 -18.24 3.02
N TYR A 13 -1.79 -19.46 2.95
CA TYR A 13 -0.40 -19.77 3.27
C TYR A 13 0.43 -19.95 1.99
N ASP A 14 1.70 -19.59 2.04
CA ASP A 14 2.65 -19.84 0.95
C ASP A 14 3.12 -21.31 0.89
N ALA A 15 3.99 -21.67 -0.07
CA ALA A 15 4.75 -22.90 -0.06
C ALA A 15 5.73 -22.97 1.13
N GLY A 16 6.32 -21.84 1.54
CA GLY A 16 7.17 -21.74 2.75
C GLY A 16 6.43 -21.96 4.08
N GLY A 17 5.08 -21.95 4.07
CA GLY A 17 4.26 -22.06 5.27
C GLY A 17 3.88 -20.72 5.90
N ASP A 18 4.43 -19.60 5.42
CA ASP A 18 4.10 -18.25 5.88
C ASP A 18 2.65 -17.83 5.57
N LEU A 19 2.06 -17.04 6.47
CA LEU A 19 0.73 -16.46 6.27
C LEU A 19 0.80 -15.23 5.37
N VAL A 20 0.24 -15.34 4.16
CA VAL A 20 0.27 -14.27 3.15
C VAL A 20 -0.95 -13.35 3.24
N CYS A 21 -2.14 -13.91 3.52
CA CYS A 21 -3.39 -13.15 3.48
C CYS A 21 -4.48 -13.77 4.35
N LEU A 22 -5.34 -12.92 4.92
CA LEU A 22 -6.63 -13.30 5.53
C LEU A 22 -7.76 -12.70 4.70
N ALA A 23 -8.76 -13.52 4.36
CA ALA A 23 -9.98 -13.10 3.67
C ALA A 23 -11.22 -13.49 4.49
N VAL A 24 -12.24 -12.62 4.52
CA VAL A 24 -13.52 -12.93 5.19
C VAL A 24 -14.28 -14.06 4.49
N TYR A 25 -14.09 -14.22 3.17
CA TYR A 25 -14.81 -15.20 2.36
C TYR A 25 -13.87 -16.07 1.52
N ARG A 26 -14.22 -17.36 1.36
CA ARG A 26 -13.46 -18.36 0.58
C ARG A 26 -13.20 -17.93 -0.87
N LYS A 27 -14.15 -17.22 -1.51
CA LYS A 27 -13.97 -16.66 -2.87
C LYS A 27 -12.82 -15.64 -2.92
N GLY A 28 -12.70 -14.77 -1.91
CA GLY A 28 -11.60 -13.82 -1.81
C GLY A 28 -10.24 -14.50 -1.65
N ALA A 29 -10.14 -15.54 -0.81
CA ALA A 29 -8.91 -16.32 -0.66
C ALA A 29 -8.48 -17.00 -1.98
N ARG A 30 -9.41 -17.56 -2.76
CA ARG A 30 -9.11 -18.14 -4.09
C ARG A 30 -8.61 -17.11 -5.10
N GLU A 31 -9.22 -15.92 -5.12
CA GLU A 31 -8.82 -14.82 -6.01
C GLU A 31 -7.42 -14.27 -5.66
N VAL A 32 -7.06 -14.22 -4.37
CA VAL A 32 -5.71 -13.89 -3.93
C VAL A 32 -4.69 -14.90 -4.45
N VAL A 33 -4.94 -16.21 -4.30
CA VAL A 33 -4.06 -17.26 -4.84
C VAL A 33 -3.91 -17.11 -6.36
N ARG A 34 -5.01 -16.96 -7.11
CA ARG A 34 -4.97 -16.78 -8.57
C ARG A 34 -4.11 -15.59 -8.97
N ARG A 35 -4.33 -14.41 -8.35
CA ARG A 35 -3.58 -13.19 -8.66
C ARG A 35 -2.11 -13.30 -8.30
N LEU A 36 -1.76 -13.99 -7.20
CA LEU A 36 -0.37 -14.19 -6.81
C LEU A 36 0.34 -15.16 -7.76
N SER A 37 -0.29 -16.29 -8.13
CA SER A 37 0.22 -17.20 -9.16
C SER A 37 0.48 -16.50 -10.50
N THR A 38 -0.35 -15.52 -10.89
CA THR A 38 -0.12 -14.71 -12.10
C THR A 38 0.91 -13.58 -11.90
N ARG A 39 1.07 -13.05 -10.68
CA ARG A 39 1.97 -11.92 -10.38
C ARG A 39 3.42 -12.28 -10.10
N THR A 40 3.78 -13.56 -9.98
CA THR A 40 5.19 -13.98 -9.75
C THR A 40 6.16 -13.47 -10.82
N GLY A 41 5.68 -13.09 -12.02
CA GLY A 41 6.46 -12.40 -13.05
C GLY A 41 6.71 -10.89 -12.84
N ASN A 42 6.23 -10.24 -11.78
CA ASN A 42 6.48 -8.81 -11.55
C ASN A 42 6.54 -8.42 -10.03
N PRO A 43 7.74 -8.16 -9.48
CA PRO A 43 7.93 -7.90 -8.04
C PRO A 43 7.47 -6.50 -7.56
N ALA A 44 7.02 -5.59 -8.42
CA ALA A 44 6.56 -4.25 -8.00
C ALA A 44 5.25 -4.25 -7.18
N ALA A 45 4.61 -5.41 -7.06
CA ALA A 45 3.21 -5.62 -6.70
C ALA A 45 2.84 -5.52 -5.20
N SER A 46 3.78 -5.78 -4.29
CA SER A 46 3.50 -6.01 -2.85
C SER A 46 3.42 -4.74 -2.00
N ARG A 47 3.99 -3.62 -2.47
CA ARG A 47 4.17 -2.39 -1.68
C ARG A 47 2.93 -1.48 -1.56
N ARG A 48 1.75 -1.88 -2.07
CA ARG A 48 0.52 -1.06 -2.03
C ARG A 48 -0.59 -1.63 -1.13
N CYS A 49 -0.25 -1.93 0.11
CA CYS A 49 -1.19 -2.01 1.23
C CYS A 49 -0.55 -1.38 2.47
N LYS A 50 -1.28 -0.48 3.16
CA LYS A 50 -0.91 0.19 4.43
C LYS A 50 0.19 1.28 4.42
N ARG A 51 -0.02 2.35 3.64
CA ARG A 51 0.08 3.73 4.18
C ARG A 51 -1.11 4.57 3.73
N ARG A 52 -2.32 4.24 4.23
CA ARG A 52 -3.35 5.27 4.39
C ARG A 52 -2.92 6.06 5.62
N GLY A 53 -2.23 7.19 5.41
CA GLY A 53 -2.04 8.16 6.48
C GLY A 53 -3.41 8.69 6.94
N PRO A 54 -3.56 9.12 8.20
CA PRO A 54 -4.77 9.81 8.59
C PRO A 54 -4.90 11.07 7.72
N ALA A 55 -6.11 11.33 7.21
CA ALA A 55 -6.42 12.56 6.49
C ALA A 55 -6.48 13.72 7.50
N ARG A 56 -5.32 14.16 7.99
CA ARG A 56 -5.19 15.40 8.76
C ARG A 56 -5.40 16.57 7.82
N ARG A 57 -6.65 17.03 7.83
CA ARG A 57 -7.13 18.41 7.60
C ARG A 57 -5.98 19.43 7.65
N ALA A 58 -5.39 19.72 6.50
CA ALA A 58 -4.46 20.84 6.30
C ALA A 58 -5.29 22.03 5.84
N GLU A 59 -5.96 22.65 6.81
CA GLU A 59 -6.58 23.97 6.66
C GLU A 59 -5.51 25.03 6.95
N ALA A 60 -5.60 26.19 6.28
CA ALA A 60 -4.68 27.33 6.37
C ALA A 60 -3.24 27.07 5.82
N VAL A 61 -2.55 28.05 5.22
CA VAL A 61 -2.96 29.44 4.90
C VAL A 61 -2.36 29.88 3.55
N GLN A 62 -3.07 30.75 2.84
CA GLN A 62 -2.50 31.44 1.67
C GLN A 62 -1.59 32.56 2.17
N ALA A 63 -0.31 32.53 1.80
CA ALA A 63 0.60 33.65 1.98
C ALA A 63 1.63 33.67 0.85
N GLN A 64 1.36 34.47 -0.19
CA GLN A 64 2.41 34.93 -1.10
C GLN A 64 2.80 36.36 -0.70
N PRO A 65 4.03 36.56 -0.23
CA PRO A 65 4.87 37.70 -0.59
C PRO A 65 5.88 37.22 -1.64
N GLY A 66 6.19 37.95 -2.70
CA GLY A 66 6.05 39.39 -2.84
C GLY A 66 7.39 39.99 -3.24
N LYS A 67 7.84 39.71 -4.47
CA LYS A 67 8.66 40.56 -5.35
C LYS A 67 9.57 41.61 -4.66
N GLY A 68 10.89 41.37 -4.64
CA GLY A 68 11.87 42.38 -4.22
C GLY A 68 13.29 42.12 -4.68
N ARG A 69 13.82 43.04 -5.50
CA ARG A 69 15.19 43.61 -5.59
C ARG A 69 16.39 42.69 -5.22
N GLY A 70 17.43 42.54 -6.03
CA GLY A 70 17.86 43.40 -7.15
C GLY A 70 18.84 44.49 -6.70
N ASP A 71 19.89 44.05 -6.00
CA ASP A 71 21.12 44.74 -5.56
C ASP A 71 22.17 43.60 -5.33
N GLY A 72 23.50 43.73 -5.42
CA GLY A 72 24.38 44.80 -5.90
C GLY A 72 25.78 44.71 -5.22
N VAL A 73 26.90 44.82 -5.99
CA VAL A 73 28.32 44.94 -5.49
C VAL A 73 28.88 43.69 -4.76
N SER A 74 30.17 43.32 -4.74
CA SER A 74 31.36 43.48 -5.62
C SER A 74 32.46 42.53 -5.09
N HIS A 75 33.42 42.11 -5.93
CA HIS A 75 34.86 42.09 -5.58
C HIS A 75 35.75 41.87 -6.81
#